data_AF-A0A7J5EHV2-F1
#
_entry.id   AF-A0A7J5EHV2-F1
#
_cell.length_a   1.000
_cell.length_b   1.000
_cell.length_c   1.000
_cell.angle_alpha   90.00
_cell.angle_beta   90.00
_cell.angle_gamma   90.00
#
_symmetry.space_group_name_H-M   'P 1'
#
loop_
_entity.id
_entity.type
_entity.pdbx_description
1 polymer ?
#
loop_
_entity_poly.entity_id
_entity_poly.type
_entity_poly.pdbx_seq_one_letter_code
_entity_poly.pdbx_strand_id
1 'polypeptide(L)'
;MRTPSSIFASFLAVGSIAALSIGCDPGSVDDGQVADEIVCSASLTMAGTFAVGTPQPAEISGCWPIGTWTFTATVGEHDCASVPTPLPEYQFRVDRDLTSDDPDFSWLYTYVTDPNDTTVDLSVTSGGGGLCEGIVLLYSADGKTVWNMHPALQADNTLNGTGDYEVHTVSQVPSSEPE
;
A
#
# COMPACT_ATOMS: atom_id res chain seq x y z
N MET A 1 30.86 -2.56 -62.24
CA MET A 1 31.63 -3.51 -63.07
C MET A 1 32.49 -4.35 -62.12
N ARG A 2 32.41 -5.68 -62.26
CA ARG A 2 33.32 -6.71 -61.69
C ARG A 2 33.21 -7.02 -60.19
N THR A 3 32.49 -8.11 -59.90
CA THR A 3 32.89 -9.15 -58.92
C THR A 3 34.29 -9.67 -59.27
N PRO A 4 35.13 -10.04 -58.29
CA PRO A 4 35.24 -11.44 -57.82
C PRO A 4 35.54 -11.50 -56.30
N SER A 5 35.73 -12.58 -55.55
CA SER A 5 35.55 -14.04 -55.61
C SER A 5 35.86 -14.53 -54.19
N SER A 6 35.23 -15.64 -53.79
CA SER A 6 35.34 -16.33 -52.51
C SER A 6 36.76 -16.78 -52.11
N ILE A 7 37.03 -16.86 -50.80
CA ILE A 7 37.97 -17.83 -50.22
C ILE A 7 37.36 -18.46 -48.96
N PHE A 8 37.29 -19.78 -48.99
CA PHE A 8 36.96 -20.71 -47.90
C PHE A 8 37.98 -20.60 -46.75
N ALA A 9 37.53 -20.63 -45.51
CA ALA A 9 38.33 -21.11 -44.38
C ALA A 9 37.42 -21.66 -43.27
N SER A 10 37.21 -22.98 -43.30
CA SER A 10 36.75 -23.74 -42.14
C SER A 10 37.84 -23.74 -41.08
N PHE A 11 37.54 -23.24 -39.88
CA PHE A 11 38.35 -23.50 -38.69
C PHE A 11 37.53 -24.32 -37.69
N LEU A 12 38.11 -25.48 -37.37
CA LEU A 12 37.68 -26.39 -36.31
C LEU A 12 37.64 -25.65 -34.97
N ALA A 13 36.44 -25.52 -34.39
CA ALA A 13 36.30 -25.14 -32.99
C ALA A 13 36.48 -26.41 -32.13
N VAL A 14 37.65 -26.53 -31.53
CA VAL A 14 37.99 -27.55 -30.53
C VAL A 14 37.17 -27.28 -29.27
N GLY A 15 36.47 -28.31 -28.82
CA GLY A 15 35.69 -28.27 -27.59
C GLY A 15 36.54 -28.11 -26.34
N SER A 16 35.98 -27.43 -25.36
CA SER A 16 36.35 -27.55 -23.95
C SER A 16 35.06 -27.40 -23.14
N ILE A 17 34.53 -28.55 -22.70
CA ILE A 17 33.45 -28.63 -21.72
C ILE A 17 34.09 -28.32 -20.38
N ALA A 18 33.99 -27.07 -19.94
CA ALA A 18 34.20 -26.75 -18.54
C ALA A 18 32.97 -27.23 -17.77
N ALA A 19 33.08 -28.43 -17.20
CA ALA A 19 32.14 -28.94 -16.21
C ALA A 19 32.24 -28.07 -14.95
N LEU A 20 31.40 -27.05 -14.85
CA LEU A 20 31.04 -26.43 -13.59
C LEU A 20 29.97 -27.32 -12.96
N SER A 21 30.45 -28.25 -12.14
CA SER A 21 29.67 -28.91 -11.10
C SER A 21 29.23 -27.86 -10.07
N ILE A 22 28.13 -27.17 -10.36
CA ILE A 22 27.36 -26.43 -9.37
C ILE A 22 26.15 -27.32 -9.10
N GLY A 23 26.07 -27.82 -7.86
CA GLY A 23 25.10 -28.82 -7.46
C GLY A 23 23.69 -28.42 -7.84
N CYS A 24 22.98 -29.33 -8.50
CA CYS A 24 21.54 -29.41 -8.30
C CYS A 24 21.34 -29.73 -6.82
N ASP A 25 20.95 -28.73 -6.04
CA ASP A 25 20.24 -28.98 -4.81
C ASP A 25 18.79 -29.26 -5.20
N PRO A 26 18.28 -30.52 -5.12
CA PRO A 26 16.86 -30.80 -5.32
C PRO A 26 16.10 -30.48 -4.03
N GLY A 27 16.28 -29.24 -3.55
CA GLY A 27 15.94 -28.79 -2.20
C GLY A 27 15.23 -27.44 -2.17
N SER A 28 14.63 -26.98 -3.28
CA SER A 28 13.49 -26.07 -3.15
C SER A 28 12.31 -26.92 -2.72
N VAL A 29 12.11 -26.98 -1.41
CA VAL A 29 10.79 -27.15 -0.85
C VAL A 29 9.89 -26.11 -1.52
N ASP A 30 9.00 -26.59 -2.39
CA ASP A 30 7.80 -25.88 -2.74
C ASP A 30 6.99 -25.86 -1.45
N ASP A 31 7.10 -24.77 -0.69
CA ASP A 31 6.51 -24.61 0.64
C ASP A 31 4.96 -24.60 0.59
N GLY A 32 4.35 -24.86 -0.58
CA GLY A 32 2.91 -24.75 -0.80
C GLY A 32 2.40 -23.31 -0.60
N GLN A 33 3.32 -22.34 -0.53
CA GLN A 33 3.01 -20.92 -0.54
C GLN A 33 2.49 -20.59 -1.93
N VAL A 34 1.18 -20.44 -2.05
CA VAL A 34 0.56 -19.94 -3.28
C VAL A 34 1.17 -18.56 -3.53
N ALA A 35 1.90 -18.39 -4.64
CA ALA A 35 2.44 -17.11 -5.02
C ALA A 35 1.30 -16.09 -5.16
N ASP A 36 1.46 -14.93 -4.54
CA ASP A 36 0.47 -13.87 -4.66
C ASP A 36 0.44 -13.30 -6.08
N GLU A 37 -0.76 -12.96 -6.54
CA GLU A 37 -1.01 -12.32 -7.83
C GLU A 37 -2.18 -11.35 -7.68
N ILE A 38 -2.03 -10.14 -8.24
CA ILE A 38 -3.12 -9.16 -8.36
C ILE A 38 -4.04 -9.64 -9.49
N VAL A 39 -5.26 -10.01 -9.11
CA VAL A 39 -6.33 -10.45 -10.01
C VAL A 39 -6.94 -9.25 -10.76
N CYS A 40 -7.11 -8.13 -10.05
CA CYS A 40 -7.51 -6.86 -10.65
C CYS A 40 -7.16 -5.69 -9.72
N SER A 41 -7.09 -4.49 -10.29
CA SER A 41 -6.88 -3.25 -9.56
C SER A 41 -7.71 -2.08 -10.10
N ALA A 42 -7.83 -1.05 -9.27
CA ALA A 42 -8.40 0.24 -9.65
C ALA A 42 -7.71 1.39 -8.91
N SER A 43 -7.48 2.49 -9.60
CA SER A 43 -7.03 3.74 -8.98
C SER A 43 -8.17 4.42 -8.23
N LEU A 44 -7.83 5.09 -7.13
CA LEU A 44 -8.76 5.84 -6.29
C LEU A 44 -8.31 7.30 -6.22
N THR A 45 -9.29 8.20 -6.19
CA THR A 45 -9.10 9.61 -5.85
C THR A 45 -10.00 9.98 -4.68
N MET A 46 -9.49 10.82 -3.78
CA MET A 46 -10.20 11.17 -2.55
C MET A 46 -10.47 12.65 -2.46
N ALA A 47 -11.59 12.97 -1.81
CA ALA A 47 -11.96 14.32 -1.44
C ALA A 47 -12.71 14.30 -0.10
N GLY A 48 -12.46 15.29 0.75
CA GLY A 48 -13.05 15.33 2.08
C GLY A 48 -12.69 16.57 2.89
N THR A 49 -12.90 16.46 4.19
CA THR A 49 -12.67 17.52 5.16
C THR A 49 -12.05 16.98 6.42
N PHE A 50 -11.26 17.82 7.07
CA PHE A 50 -10.69 17.58 8.38
C PHE A 50 -11.32 18.50 9.42
N ALA A 51 -11.93 17.90 10.44
CA ALA A 51 -12.38 18.63 11.61
C ALA A 51 -11.27 18.60 12.66
N VAL A 52 -10.61 19.74 12.84
CA VAL A 52 -9.54 19.91 13.84
C VAL A 52 -10.04 19.51 15.22
N GLY A 53 -9.29 18.62 15.89
CA GLY A 53 -9.52 18.24 17.27
C GLY A 53 -8.84 19.21 18.25
N THR A 54 -8.04 18.66 19.16
CA THR A 54 -7.23 19.47 20.07
C THR A 54 -6.23 20.32 19.25
N PRO A 55 -6.18 21.65 19.46
CA PRO A 55 -5.26 22.52 18.73
C PRO A 55 -3.79 22.13 18.92
N GLN A 56 -2.98 22.33 17.89
CA GLN A 56 -1.52 22.14 17.95
C GLN A 56 -0.91 23.08 19.00
N PRO A 57 -0.17 22.58 19.99
CA PRO A 57 0.63 23.39 20.89
C PRO A 57 1.67 24.20 20.10
N ALA A 58 1.95 25.43 20.54
CA ALA A 58 2.80 26.38 19.80
C ALA A 58 4.26 25.90 19.66
N GLU A 59 4.70 25.02 20.54
CA GLU A 59 6.03 24.41 20.58
C GLU A 59 6.19 23.21 19.61
N ILE A 60 5.09 22.70 19.06
CA ILE A 60 5.11 21.59 18.09
C ILE A 60 4.99 22.17 16.69
N SER A 61 5.79 21.64 15.76
CA SER A 61 5.74 22.00 14.35
C SER A 61 5.62 20.75 13.48
N GLY A 62 5.15 20.92 12.25
CA GLY A 62 4.91 19.82 11.31
C GLY A 62 3.51 19.25 11.42
N CYS A 63 3.36 17.99 11.00
CA CYS A 63 2.08 17.31 10.96
C CYS A 63 1.40 17.28 12.34
N TRP A 64 0.15 17.72 12.39
CA TRP A 64 -0.71 17.65 13.57
C TRP A 64 -2.03 16.97 13.20
N PRO A 65 -2.10 15.63 13.29
CA PRO A 65 -3.20 14.88 12.72
C PRO A 65 -4.44 14.80 13.62
N ILE A 66 -4.39 15.41 14.82
CA ILE A 66 -5.45 15.28 15.83
C ILE A 66 -6.74 15.91 15.34
N GLY A 67 -7.75 15.07 15.13
CA GLY A 67 -9.03 15.48 14.60
C GLY A 67 -9.75 14.33 13.93
N THR A 68 -10.85 14.67 13.27
CA THR A 68 -11.67 13.73 12.51
C THR A 68 -11.44 13.94 11.03
N TRP A 69 -11.05 12.87 10.35
CA TRP A 69 -10.80 12.80 8.92
C TRP A 69 -12.03 12.18 8.28
N THR A 70 -12.74 12.94 7.44
CA THR A 70 -13.92 12.47 6.72
C THR A 70 -13.69 12.64 5.22
N PHE A 71 -13.77 11.56 4.46
CA PHE A 71 -13.53 11.60 3.01
C PHE A 71 -14.38 10.58 2.25
N THR A 72 -14.47 10.81 0.95
CA THR A 72 -15.05 9.88 -0.02
C THR A 72 -13.96 9.41 -0.97
N ALA A 73 -14.13 8.21 -1.53
CA ALA A 73 -13.27 7.69 -2.58
C ALA A 73 -14.05 7.58 -3.89
N THR A 74 -13.41 7.95 -5.00
CA THR A 74 -13.94 7.83 -6.36
C THR A 74 -13.02 6.94 -7.16
N VAL A 75 -13.60 5.93 -7.82
CA VAL A 75 -12.86 4.99 -8.65
C VAL A 75 -12.50 5.64 -9.99
N GLY A 76 -11.22 5.56 -10.36
CA GLY A 76 -10.66 6.01 -11.63
C GLY A 76 -10.50 4.87 -12.63
N GLU A 77 -9.33 4.80 -13.27
CA GLU A 77 -8.97 3.71 -14.18
C GLU A 77 -8.93 2.37 -13.44
N HIS A 78 -9.40 1.30 -14.08
CA HIS A 78 -9.47 -0.04 -13.51
C HIS A 78 -9.43 -1.14 -14.58
N ASP A 79 -9.03 -2.35 -14.19
CA ASP A 79 -9.09 -3.57 -15.01
C ASP A 79 -10.04 -4.65 -14.45
N CYS A 80 -10.70 -4.36 -13.32
CA CYS A 80 -11.68 -5.25 -12.71
C CYS A 80 -12.90 -5.49 -13.61
N ALA A 81 -13.42 -6.72 -13.59
CA ALA A 81 -14.60 -7.13 -14.35
C ALA A 81 -15.87 -6.33 -14.00
N SER A 82 -15.94 -5.83 -12.77
CA SER A 82 -16.93 -4.86 -12.30
C SER A 82 -16.22 -3.74 -11.57
N VAL A 83 -16.73 -2.51 -11.74
CA VAL A 83 -16.21 -1.35 -11.02
C VAL A 83 -16.36 -1.58 -9.51
N PRO A 84 -15.29 -1.51 -8.71
CA PRO A 84 -15.41 -1.59 -7.25
C PRO A 84 -16.31 -0.46 -6.75
N THR A 85 -17.05 -0.71 -5.67
CA THR A 85 -18.01 0.27 -5.12
C THR A 85 -17.49 0.76 -3.77
N PRO A 86 -16.96 1.99 -3.70
CA PRO A 86 -16.58 2.59 -2.43
C PRO A 86 -17.78 2.75 -1.50
N LEU A 87 -17.51 2.82 -0.19
CA LEU A 87 -18.51 3.26 0.78
C LEU A 87 -18.90 4.72 0.50
N PRO A 88 -20.12 5.14 0.90
CA PRO A 88 -20.55 6.52 0.73
C PRO A 88 -19.64 7.54 1.43
N GLU A 89 -19.01 7.14 2.54
CA GLU A 89 -18.11 7.97 3.34
C GLU A 89 -17.18 7.07 4.15
N TYR A 90 -15.95 7.54 4.35
CA TYR A 90 -14.96 6.96 5.26
C TYR A 90 -14.62 7.98 6.33
N GLN A 91 -14.52 7.52 7.57
CA GLN A 91 -14.15 8.34 8.70
C GLN A 91 -13.16 7.62 9.61
N PHE A 92 -12.09 8.31 9.98
CA PHE A 92 -11.23 7.92 11.09
C PHE A 92 -10.91 9.13 11.98
N ARG A 93 -10.55 8.85 13.22
CA ARG A 93 -10.17 9.85 14.21
C ARG A 93 -8.77 9.56 14.71
N VAL A 94 -8.02 10.63 14.91
CA VAL A 94 -6.71 10.58 15.58
C VAL A 94 -6.80 11.38 16.86
N ASP A 95 -6.41 10.75 17.96
CA ASP A 95 -6.26 11.36 19.28
C ASP A 95 -4.84 11.15 19.81
N ARG A 96 -4.52 11.84 20.90
CA ARG A 96 -3.33 11.54 21.71
C ARG A 96 -3.73 10.69 22.90
N ASP A 97 -2.96 9.65 23.14
CA ASP A 97 -2.99 8.94 24.42
C ASP A 97 -2.31 9.80 25.48
N LEU A 98 -3.12 10.49 26.29
CA LEU A 98 -2.62 11.29 27.42
C LEU A 98 -2.37 10.45 28.68
N THR A 99 -2.65 9.15 28.63
CA THR A 99 -2.51 8.21 29.74
C THR A 99 -1.28 7.32 29.63
N SER A 100 -0.62 7.31 28.47
CA SER A 100 0.66 6.63 28.26
C SER A 100 1.75 7.23 29.16
N ASP A 101 2.56 6.35 29.76
CA ASP A 101 3.76 6.72 30.53
C ASP A 101 4.93 7.15 29.62
N ASP A 102 4.79 6.98 28.30
CA ASP A 102 5.78 7.38 27.30
C ASP A 102 5.74 8.92 27.09
N PRO A 103 6.87 9.63 27.28
CA PRO A 103 6.93 11.08 27.09
C PRO A 103 6.59 11.54 25.66
N ASP A 104 6.67 10.66 24.66
CA ASP A 104 6.39 11.00 23.27
C ASP A 104 4.90 10.86 22.90
N PHE A 105 4.06 10.36 23.81
CA PHE A 105 2.61 10.14 23.66
C PHE A 105 2.23 9.32 22.41
N SER A 106 1.69 8.13 22.61
CA SER A 106 1.18 7.31 21.51
C SER A 106 -0.01 8.00 20.82
N TRP A 107 -0.03 7.93 19.49
CA TRP A 107 -1.20 8.30 18.70
C TRP A 107 -2.26 7.20 18.82
N LEU A 108 -3.51 7.59 19.05
CA LEU A 108 -4.65 6.68 19.04
C LEU A 108 -5.39 6.86 17.73
N TYR A 109 -5.44 5.81 16.92
CA TYR A 109 -6.20 5.78 15.68
C TYR A 109 -7.50 5.01 15.90
N THR A 110 -8.62 5.58 15.46
CA THR A 110 -9.92 4.92 15.55
C THR A 110 -10.62 4.99 14.21
N TYR A 111 -10.90 3.84 13.61
CA TYR A 111 -11.77 3.77 12.44
C TYR A 111 -13.22 3.93 12.89
N VAL A 112 -13.90 4.96 12.38
CA VAL A 112 -15.25 5.33 12.85
C VAL A 112 -16.33 4.82 11.92
N THR A 113 -16.03 4.63 10.62
CA THR A 113 -17.00 4.13 9.62
C THR A 113 -17.64 2.81 10.06
N ASP A 114 -16.81 1.86 10.50
CA ASP A 114 -17.25 0.65 11.19
C ASP A 114 -16.30 0.37 12.37
N PRO A 115 -16.69 0.70 13.61
CA PRO A 115 -15.82 0.56 14.77
C PRO A 115 -15.55 -0.91 15.17
N ASN A 116 -16.22 -1.88 14.55
CA ASN A 116 -15.98 -3.30 14.79
C ASN A 116 -15.15 -3.97 13.67
N ASP A 117 -14.74 -3.20 12.67
CA ASP A 117 -13.92 -3.70 11.58
C ASP A 117 -12.49 -3.94 12.07
N THR A 118 -12.18 -5.20 12.37
CA THR A 118 -10.85 -5.63 12.82
C THR A 118 -9.87 -5.78 11.66
N THR A 119 -10.30 -5.53 10.43
CA THR A 119 -9.52 -5.65 9.20
C THR A 119 -9.10 -4.28 8.68
N VAL A 120 -8.85 -3.33 9.60
CA VAL A 120 -8.39 -1.99 9.28
C VAL A 120 -7.02 -1.74 9.89
N ASP A 121 -6.09 -1.24 9.08
CA ASP A 121 -4.84 -0.64 9.55
C ASP A 121 -4.82 0.85 9.23
N LEU A 122 -4.46 1.65 10.24
CA LEU A 122 -4.46 3.11 10.20
C LEU A 122 -3.11 3.64 10.69
N SER A 123 -2.54 4.53 9.89
CA SER A 123 -1.42 5.36 10.35
C SER A 123 -1.51 6.76 9.74
N VAL A 124 -0.75 7.70 10.30
CA VAL A 124 -0.57 9.02 9.71
C VAL A 124 0.91 9.36 9.68
N THR A 125 1.37 9.87 8.55
CA THR A 125 2.75 10.33 8.34
C THR A 125 2.78 11.81 8.00
N SER A 126 3.96 12.42 8.08
CA SER A 126 4.16 13.79 7.60
C SER A 126 4.52 13.79 6.12
N GLY A 127 3.93 14.70 5.34
CA GLY A 127 4.18 14.81 3.89
C GLY A 127 3.18 14.04 3.02
N GLY A 128 3.68 13.30 2.02
CA GLY A 128 2.90 12.40 1.14
C GLY A 128 2.08 13.07 0.03
N GLY A 129 1.33 14.11 0.40
CA GLY A 129 0.54 14.95 -0.52
C GLY A 129 0.04 16.25 0.11
N GLY A 130 0.36 16.48 1.38
CA GLY A 130 -0.10 17.62 2.18
C GLY A 130 0.76 17.85 3.43
N LEU A 131 0.16 18.42 4.47
CA LEU A 131 0.80 18.60 5.78
C LEU A 131 0.92 17.27 6.54
N CYS A 132 -0.14 16.45 6.45
CA CYS A 132 -0.23 15.11 6.97
C CYS A 132 -0.82 14.20 5.90
N GLU A 133 -0.42 12.94 5.84
CA GLU A 133 -1.02 11.92 4.99
C GLU A 133 -1.46 10.75 5.86
N GLY A 134 -2.76 10.47 5.86
CA GLY A 134 -3.28 9.24 6.45
C GLY A 134 -3.05 8.07 5.50
N ILE A 135 -2.82 6.89 6.07
CA ILE A 135 -2.79 5.61 5.36
C ILE A 135 -3.92 4.78 5.95
N VAL A 136 -4.92 4.46 5.12
CA VAL A 136 -6.10 3.69 5.49
C VAL A 136 -6.12 2.42 4.65
N LEU A 137 -5.80 1.30 5.27
CA LEU A 137 -5.85 -0.04 4.67
C LEU A 137 -7.10 -0.75 5.18
N LEU A 138 -8.03 -1.08 4.28
CA LEU A 138 -9.20 -1.91 4.59
C LEU A 138 -9.07 -3.25 3.87
N TYR A 139 -9.13 -4.34 4.62
CA TYR A 139 -9.10 -5.69 4.06
C TYR A 139 -10.51 -6.30 4.03
N SER A 140 -10.82 -7.11 3.02
CA SER A 140 -12.01 -7.96 3.08
C SER A 140 -11.87 -9.03 4.17
N ALA A 141 -12.99 -9.68 4.53
CA ALA A 141 -12.99 -10.73 5.54
C ALA A 141 -12.09 -11.94 5.22
N ASP A 142 -11.80 -12.20 3.94
CA ASP A 142 -10.83 -13.22 3.49
C ASP A 142 -9.41 -12.66 3.28
N GLY A 143 -9.22 -11.37 3.52
CA GLY A 143 -7.98 -10.63 3.39
C GLY A 143 -7.52 -10.36 1.96
N LYS A 144 -8.28 -10.79 0.95
CA LYS A 144 -7.82 -10.77 -0.46
C LYS A 144 -8.12 -9.47 -1.18
N THR A 145 -9.10 -8.72 -0.72
CA THR A 145 -9.41 -7.39 -1.26
C THR A 145 -8.78 -6.35 -0.35
N VAL A 146 -8.06 -5.40 -0.94
CA VAL A 146 -7.39 -4.32 -0.21
C VAL A 146 -7.88 -2.98 -0.77
N TRP A 147 -8.32 -2.10 0.11
CA TRP A 147 -8.49 -0.69 -0.17
C TRP A 147 -7.35 0.05 0.50
N ASN A 148 -6.41 0.59 -0.28
CA ASN A 148 -5.25 1.32 0.19
C ASN A 148 -5.44 2.82 -0.12
N MET A 149 -5.96 3.57 0.84
CA MET A 149 -6.37 4.95 0.66
C MET A 149 -5.44 5.91 1.40
N HIS A 150 -4.92 6.92 0.70
CA HIS A 150 -4.03 7.95 1.24
C HIS A 150 -4.68 9.35 1.24
N PRO A 151 -5.63 9.66 2.16
CA PRO A 151 -6.11 11.04 2.29
C PRO A 151 -5.01 11.95 2.87
N ALA A 152 -4.72 13.04 2.17
CA ALA A 152 -3.77 14.07 2.54
C ALA A 152 -4.47 15.34 3.04
N LEU A 153 -4.06 15.82 4.22
CA LEU A 153 -4.53 17.04 4.85
C LEU A 153 -3.86 18.27 4.26
N GLN A 154 -4.67 19.18 3.74
CA GLN A 154 -4.24 20.46 3.23
C GLN A 154 -4.33 21.57 4.29
N ALA A 155 -3.66 22.69 4.06
CA ALA A 155 -3.60 23.81 5.01
C ALA A 155 -4.94 24.50 5.27
N ASP A 156 -5.94 24.30 4.40
CA ASP A 156 -7.30 24.83 4.51
C ASP A 156 -8.28 23.83 5.17
N ASN A 157 -7.77 22.74 5.75
CA ASN A 157 -8.53 21.63 6.31
C ASN A 157 -9.37 20.85 5.28
N THR A 158 -9.10 20.99 3.99
CA THR A 158 -9.60 20.04 2.99
C THR A 158 -8.75 18.78 2.99
N LEU A 159 -9.37 17.67 2.58
CA LEU A 159 -8.67 16.43 2.26
C LEU A 159 -8.74 16.22 0.75
N ASN A 160 -7.61 15.85 0.16
CA ASN A 160 -7.53 15.25 -1.17
C ASN A 160 -6.58 14.06 -1.10
N GLY A 161 -6.49 13.23 -2.12
CA GLY A 161 -5.57 12.11 -2.07
C GLY A 161 -5.76 11.12 -3.19
N THR A 162 -4.91 10.09 -3.18
CA THR A 162 -4.94 8.98 -4.12
C THR A 162 -4.81 7.67 -3.38
N GLY A 163 -5.19 6.60 -4.03
CA GLY A 163 -5.03 5.27 -3.49
C GLY A 163 -5.28 4.21 -4.54
N ASP A 164 -5.28 2.97 -4.11
CA ASP A 164 -5.49 1.82 -4.96
C ASP A 164 -6.47 0.85 -4.31
N TYR A 165 -7.25 0.20 -5.15
CA TYR A 165 -8.05 -0.97 -4.82
C TYR A 165 -7.40 -2.16 -5.52
N GLU A 166 -7.18 -3.26 -4.80
CA GLU A 166 -6.58 -4.47 -5.35
C GLU A 166 -7.31 -5.72 -4.88
N VAL A 167 -7.42 -6.73 -5.75
CA VAL A 167 -7.88 -8.07 -5.42
C VAL A 167 -6.74 -9.04 -5.65
N HIS A 168 -6.44 -9.86 -4.65
CA HIS A 168 -5.30 -10.77 -4.62
C HIS A 168 -5.72 -12.23 -4.64
N THR A 169 -4.82 -13.12 -5.03
CA THR A 169 -5.04 -14.57 -4.96
C THR A 169 -4.91 -15.11 -3.53
N VAL A 170 -4.13 -14.44 -2.68
CA VAL A 170 -3.95 -14.76 -1.24
C VAL A 170 -4.27 -13.58 -0.32
N SER A 171 -4.41 -13.86 0.97
CA SER A 171 -4.70 -12.83 1.99
C SER A 171 -3.52 -11.88 2.15
N GLN A 172 -3.81 -10.58 2.20
CA GLN A 172 -2.87 -9.49 2.42
C GLN A 172 -2.89 -8.95 3.85
N VAL A 173 -3.77 -9.46 4.71
CA VAL A 173 -3.77 -9.11 6.14
C VAL A 173 -2.43 -9.55 6.73
N PRO A 174 -1.65 -8.65 7.35
CA PRO A 174 -0.37 -8.99 7.95
C PRO A 174 -0.52 -10.14 8.95
N SER A 175 0.31 -11.18 8.82
CA SER A 175 0.36 -12.25 9.81
C SER A 175 0.85 -11.66 11.13
N SER A 176 0.10 -11.85 12.21
CA SER A 176 0.62 -11.59 13.55
C SER A 176 1.75 -12.59 13.81
N GLU A 177 3.02 -12.19 13.63
CA GLU A 177 4.13 -13.00 14.10
C GLU A 177 4.04 -13.08 15.63
N PRO A 178 4.15 -14.28 16.23
CA PRO A 178 4.26 -14.39 17.67
C PRO A 178 5.61 -13.80 18.10
N GLU A 179 5.58 -12.72 18.88
CA GLU A 179 6.72 -12.22 19.65
C GLU A 179 7.19 -13.22 20.72
#